data_AF-A0A2N9I4W2-F1
#
_entry.id   AF-A0A2N9I4W2-F1
#
_cell.length_a   1.000
_cell.length_b   1.000
_cell.length_c   1.000
_cell.angle_alpha   90.00
_cell.angle_beta   90.00
_cell.angle_gamma   90.00
#
_symmetry.space_group_name_H-M   'P 1'
#
loop_
_entity.id
_entity.type
_entity.pdbx_description
1 polymer ?
#
loop_
_entity_poly.entity_id
_entity_poly.type
_entity_poly.pdbx_seq_one_letter_code
_entity_poly.pdbx_strand_id
1 'polypeptide(L)'
;MNRSLIVLGTSSLRRSHFQATGKLQANNKPFFGWVLVAKDDSGGALKKPLDYTLVWSSESLKIKQDGNGYIWLPTPPDGYKAIGHVVTNSPDKPSLDKIRCVRSDLTDQCEAHTWTWGPGNTSDANGFNVYSLRPSNRGIQAMGVSVGTFMYWQ
;
A
#
# COMPACT_ATOMS: atom_id res chain seq x y z
N MET A 1 -1.46 -25.71 0.52
CA MET A 1 -1.28 -24.82 1.69
C MET A 1 -2.10 -23.56 1.44
N ASN A 2 -3.15 -23.32 2.21
CA ASN A 2 -4.01 -22.15 2.05
C ASN A 2 -3.26 -20.92 2.57
N ARG A 3 -2.77 -20.06 1.67
CA ARG A 3 -2.26 -18.73 2.02
C ARG A 3 -3.39 -17.73 1.83
N SER A 4 -4.21 -17.53 2.85
CA SER A 4 -5.13 -16.39 2.90
C SER A 4 -4.30 -15.11 3.04
N LEU A 5 -4.71 -14.09 2.29
CA LEU A 5 -4.07 -12.79 2.26
C LEU A 5 -4.83 -11.86 3.19
N ILE A 6 -4.19 -11.39 4.26
CA ILE A 6 -4.76 -10.37 5.14
C ILE A 6 -4.11 -9.03 4.76
N VAL A 7 -4.91 -8.13 4.20
CA VAL A 7 -4.51 -6.74 3.95
C VAL A 7 -5.27 -5.84 4.91
N LEU A 8 -4.56 -5.21 5.85
CA LEU A 8 -5.16 -4.25 6.76
C LEU A 8 -4.85 -2.82 6.26
N GLY A 9 -5.86 -2.18 5.66
CA GLY A 9 -5.95 -0.71 5.63
C GLY A 9 -6.55 -0.24 6.95
N THR A 10 -5.97 0.79 7.58
CA THR A 10 -6.24 1.12 8.99
C THR A 10 -7.67 1.46 9.31
N SER A 11 -7.99 1.06 10.54
CA SER A 11 -8.84 1.76 11.51
C SER A 11 -8.93 3.28 11.30
N SER A 12 -10.16 3.79 11.44
CA SER A 12 -10.48 5.20 11.70
C SER A 12 -9.52 5.81 12.74
N LEU A 13 -8.53 6.57 12.27
CA LEU A 13 -7.73 7.46 13.11
C LEU A 13 -8.37 8.86 13.08
N ARG A 14 -8.25 9.61 14.19
CA ARG A 14 -8.80 10.97 14.30
C ARG A 14 -8.29 11.85 13.15
N ARG A 15 -9.07 12.86 12.74
CA ARG A 15 -8.82 13.78 11.59
C ARG A 15 -7.40 14.39 11.48
N SER A 16 -6.56 14.28 12.49
CA SER A 16 -5.16 14.76 12.50
C SER A 16 -4.09 13.67 12.30
N HIS A 17 -4.46 12.39 12.25
CA HIS A 17 -3.54 11.26 12.10
C HIS A 17 -3.93 10.45 10.87
N PHE A 18 -2.99 10.23 9.96
CA PHE A 18 -3.26 9.53 8.69
C PHE A 18 -2.32 8.36 8.52
N GLN A 19 -2.87 7.19 8.19
CA GLN A 19 -2.05 6.05 7.83
C GLN A 19 -1.42 6.28 6.46
N ALA A 20 -0.12 6.05 6.40
CA ALA A 20 0.68 6.15 5.19
C ALA A 20 0.26 5.10 4.15
N THR A 21 0.08 3.84 4.56
CA THR A 21 -0.49 2.71 3.77
C THR A 21 -0.55 1.43 4.60
N GLY A 22 -1.31 0.43 4.14
CA GLY A 22 -1.47 -0.86 4.82
C GLY A 22 -0.27 -1.82 4.66
N LYS A 23 -0.19 -2.81 5.56
CA LYS A 23 0.77 -3.93 5.48
C LYS A 23 0.10 -5.15 4.83
N LEU A 24 0.88 -5.93 4.09
CA LEU A 24 0.46 -7.20 3.51
C LEU A 24 1.04 -8.37 4.31
N GLN A 25 0.19 -9.30 4.74
CA GLN A 25 0.59 -10.53 5.39
C GLN A 25 -0.05 -11.73 4.66
N ALA A 26 0.78 -12.50 3.95
CA ALA A 26 0.36 -13.69 3.21
C ALA A 26 0.31 -14.94 4.12
N ASN A 27 -0.45 -14.86 5.21
CA ASN A 27 -0.69 -16.00 6.10
C ASN A 27 -2.07 -15.92 6.78
N ASN A 28 -2.57 -17.05 7.28
CA ASN A 28 -3.87 -17.15 7.97
C ASN A 28 -3.78 -16.82 9.48
N LYS A 29 -2.77 -16.05 9.90
CA LYS A 29 -2.59 -15.69 11.30
C LYS A 29 -3.12 -14.27 11.56
N PRO A 30 -3.59 -13.95 12.77
CA PRO A 30 -3.83 -12.57 13.16
C PRO A 30 -2.64 -11.69 12.81
N PHE A 31 -2.93 -10.47 12.37
CA PHE A 31 -1.91 -9.53 11.95
C PHE A 31 -0.92 -9.26 13.09
N PHE A 32 0.36 -9.31 12.78
CA PHE A 32 1.43 -8.93 13.70
C PHE A 32 2.41 -8.02 12.98
N GLY A 33 2.45 -6.74 13.37
CA GLY A 33 3.36 -5.77 12.77
C GLY A 33 3.08 -4.34 13.17
N TRP A 34 3.91 -3.45 12.64
CA TRP A 34 3.84 -2.01 12.85
C TRP A 34 3.54 -1.30 11.54
N VAL A 35 2.79 -0.21 11.60
CA VAL A 35 2.56 0.68 10.46
C VAL A 35 2.98 2.10 10.83
N LEU A 36 3.60 2.80 9.89
CA LEU A 36 3.90 4.22 10.04
C LEU A 36 2.63 5.07 9.84
N VAL A 37 2.38 5.97 10.76
CA VAL A 37 1.30 6.97 10.69
C VAL A 37 1.96 8.33 10.64
N ALA A 38 1.57 9.14 9.66
CA ALA A 38 2.06 10.49 9.51
C ALA A 38 1.02 11.49 10.05
N LYS A 39 1.53 12.53 10.71
CA LYS A 39 0.77 13.67 11.20
C LYS A 39 1.39 14.93 10.63
N ASP A 40 0.54 15.84 10.16
CA ASP A 40 0.94 17.10 9.55
C ASP A 40 0.42 18.24 10.41
N ASP A 41 1.26 18.73 11.32
CA ASP A 41 0.89 19.76 12.30
C ASP A 41 0.98 21.17 11.74
N SER A 42 1.94 21.42 10.86
CA SER A 42 2.13 22.72 10.19
C SER A 42 1.28 22.88 8.94
N GLY A 43 0.75 21.78 8.41
CA GLY A 43 0.04 21.74 7.14
C GLY A 43 0.99 21.70 5.94
N GLY A 44 0.52 21.07 4.86
CA GLY A 44 1.20 21.05 3.55
C GLY A 44 2.22 19.92 3.38
N ALA A 45 2.45 19.06 4.37
CA ALA A 45 3.21 17.83 4.18
C ALA A 45 2.34 16.68 3.62
N LEU A 46 1.04 16.69 3.95
CA LEU A 46 0.09 15.65 3.58
C LEU A 46 -1.12 16.24 2.84
N LYS A 47 -1.55 15.60 1.74
CA LYS A 47 -2.79 15.96 1.02
C LYS A 47 -3.64 14.73 0.72
N LYS A 48 -4.95 14.89 0.56
CA LYS A 48 -5.82 13.83 0.05
C LYS A 48 -5.41 13.49 -1.40
N PRO A 49 -5.55 12.22 -1.84
CA PRO A 49 -5.51 11.93 -3.26
C PRO A 49 -6.64 12.66 -4.00
N LEU A 50 -6.45 12.88 -5.29
CA LEU A 50 -7.48 13.45 -6.19
C LEU A 50 -8.49 12.39 -6.62
N ASP A 51 -8.03 11.15 -6.80
CA ASP A 51 -8.85 10.00 -7.19
C ASP A 51 -8.10 8.68 -6.87
N TYR A 52 -8.68 7.55 -7.27
CA TYR A 52 -8.06 6.24 -7.26
C TYR A 52 -8.22 5.54 -8.62
N THR A 53 -7.16 4.85 -9.04
CA THR A 53 -7.15 3.93 -10.18
C THR A 53 -7.17 2.49 -9.68
N LEU A 54 -8.10 1.66 -10.17
CA LEU A 54 -8.07 0.22 -9.88
C LEU A 54 -6.90 -0.42 -10.64
N VAL A 55 -5.94 -1.01 -9.93
CA VAL A 55 -4.77 -1.66 -10.54
C VAL A 55 -4.88 -3.17 -10.56
N TRP A 56 -5.71 -3.76 -9.69
CA TRP A 56 -5.95 -5.21 -9.68
C TRP A 56 -7.25 -5.56 -8.94
N SER A 57 -7.90 -6.65 -9.37
CA SER A 57 -9.00 -7.28 -8.63
C SER A 57 -8.94 -8.80 -8.71
N SER A 58 -9.57 -9.48 -7.75
CA SER A 58 -9.70 -10.93 -7.74
C SER A 58 -10.99 -11.46 -8.38
N GLU A 59 -11.83 -10.59 -8.97
CA GLU A 59 -13.16 -10.96 -9.47
C GLU A 59 -13.13 -12.06 -10.53
N SER A 60 -12.15 -12.01 -11.43
CA SER A 60 -11.98 -12.99 -12.50
C SER A 60 -11.24 -14.25 -12.07
N LEU A 61 -10.71 -14.28 -10.83
CA LEU A 61 -9.92 -15.41 -10.34
C LEU A 61 -10.84 -16.53 -9.85
N LYS A 62 -10.69 -17.70 -10.45
CA LYS A 62 -11.39 -18.93 -10.06
C LYS A 62 -10.64 -19.65 -8.93
N ILE A 63 -10.47 -18.97 -7.80
CA ILE A 63 -9.79 -19.50 -6.61
C ILE A 63 -10.77 -19.60 -5.44
N LYS A 64 -10.44 -20.44 -4.46
CA LYS A 64 -11.19 -20.46 -3.19
C LYS A 64 -10.90 -19.15 -2.45
N GLN A 65 -11.90 -18.27 -2.41
CA GLN A 65 -11.82 -16.96 -1.76
C GLN A 65 -13.11 -16.70 -0.97
N ASP A 66 -12.98 -16.03 0.18
CA ASP A 66 -14.11 -15.66 1.03
C ASP A 66 -14.83 -14.38 0.55
N GLY A 67 -14.30 -13.74 -0.50
CA GLY A 67 -14.81 -12.54 -1.14
C GLY A 67 -13.81 -12.00 -2.15
N ASN A 68 -14.19 -10.94 -2.88
CA ASN A 68 -13.30 -10.28 -3.84
C ASN A 68 -12.41 -9.24 -3.16
N GLY A 69 -11.17 -9.13 -3.61
CA GLY A 69 -10.22 -8.09 -3.21
C GLY A 69 -9.96 -7.12 -4.37
N TYR A 70 -9.78 -5.84 -4.03
CA TYR A 70 -9.51 -4.76 -4.98
C TYR A 70 -8.32 -3.94 -4.50
N ILE A 71 -7.39 -3.65 -5.39
CA ILE A 71 -6.19 -2.87 -5.09
C ILE A 71 -6.24 -1.58 -5.90
N TRP A 72 -6.14 -0.46 -5.20
CA TRP A 72 -6.30 0.88 -5.72
C TRP A 72 -5.01 1.67 -5.58
N LEU A 73 -4.56 2.28 -6.68
CA LEU A 73 -3.48 3.25 -6.69
C LEU A 73 -4.06 4.66 -6.51
N PRO A 74 -3.66 5.41 -5.47
CA PRO A 74 -4.10 6.79 -5.31
C PRO A 74 -3.47 7.72 -6.35
N THR A 75 -4.26 8.64 -6.91
CA THR A 75 -3.76 9.70 -7.78
C THR A 75 -3.33 10.90 -6.93
N PRO A 76 -2.02 11.18 -6.80
CA PRO A 76 -1.55 12.29 -5.97
C PRO A 76 -1.79 13.65 -6.63
N PRO A 77 -1.99 14.72 -5.86
CA PRO A 77 -1.91 16.09 -6.37
C PRO A 77 -0.50 16.46 -6.84
N ASP A 78 -0.39 17.50 -7.67
CA ASP A 78 0.91 18.04 -8.11
C ASP A 78 1.81 18.41 -6.92
N GLY A 79 3.07 17.94 -7.00
CA GLY A 79 4.06 18.12 -5.94
C GLY A 79 3.95 17.10 -4.79
N TYR A 80 3.11 16.06 -4.91
CA TYR A 80 2.95 14.98 -3.94
C TYR A 80 3.13 13.61 -4.60
N LYS A 81 3.36 12.58 -3.79
CA LYS A 81 3.42 11.18 -4.21
C LYS A 81 2.51 10.30 -3.36
N ALA A 82 1.94 9.28 -3.99
CA ALA A 82 1.37 8.15 -3.28
C ALA A 82 2.50 7.26 -2.75
N ILE A 83 2.41 6.85 -1.49
CA ILE A 83 3.43 6.02 -0.81
C ILE A 83 2.95 4.58 -0.59
N GLY A 84 2.04 4.11 -1.46
CA GLY A 84 1.54 2.75 -1.51
C GLY A 84 0.11 2.66 -2.03
N HIS A 85 -0.52 1.49 -1.85
CA HIS A 85 -1.85 1.16 -2.37
C HIS A 85 -2.91 1.05 -1.25
N VAL A 86 -4.18 1.18 -1.64
CA VAL A 86 -5.34 0.91 -0.77
C VAL A 86 -5.99 -0.40 -1.20
N VAL A 87 -6.37 -1.24 -0.23
CA VAL A 87 -7.07 -2.50 -0.50
C VAL A 87 -8.47 -2.47 0.10
N THR A 88 -9.45 -2.92 -0.68
CA THR A 88 -10.86 -2.99 -0.28
C THR A 88 -11.43 -4.37 -0.61
N ASN A 89 -12.57 -4.68 0.00
CA ASN A 89 -13.42 -5.83 -0.30
C ASN A 89 -14.72 -5.43 -1.03
N SER A 90 -14.77 -4.20 -1.54
CA SER A 90 -15.85 -3.67 -2.38
C SER A 90 -15.25 -3.12 -3.68
N PRO A 91 -15.96 -3.29 -4.82
CA PRO A 91 -15.58 -2.72 -6.11
C PRO A 91 -15.70 -1.18 -6.15
N ASP A 92 -16.35 -0.57 -5.16
CA ASP A 92 -16.49 0.87 -5.09
C ASP A 92 -15.17 1.54 -4.72
N LYS A 93 -14.92 2.72 -5.31
CA LYS A 93 -13.75 3.53 -4.99
C LYS A 93 -13.72 3.83 -3.47
N PRO A 94 -12.55 3.68 -2.82
CA PRO A 94 -12.43 4.05 -1.41
C PRO A 94 -12.59 5.56 -1.23
N SER A 95 -12.99 5.99 -0.03
CA SER A 95 -13.03 7.41 0.32
C SER A 95 -11.63 8.04 0.21
N LEU A 96 -11.56 9.26 -0.33
CA LEU A 96 -10.35 10.09 -0.37
C LEU A 96 -9.82 10.43 1.03
N ASP A 97 -10.64 10.25 2.08
CA ASP A 97 -10.23 10.49 3.45
C ASP A 97 -9.42 9.34 4.08
N LYS A 98 -9.40 8.15 3.46
CA LYS A 98 -8.73 6.97 4.04
C LYS A 98 -7.22 7.12 4.19
N ILE A 99 -6.56 7.80 3.27
CA ILE A 99 -5.10 7.94 3.23
C ILE A 99 -4.68 9.36 2.85
N ARG A 100 -3.38 9.64 2.86
CA ARG A 100 -2.80 10.89 2.36
C ARG A 100 -1.62 10.60 1.44
N CYS A 101 -1.46 11.44 0.42
CA CYS A 101 -0.25 11.58 -0.38
C CYS A 101 0.74 12.48 0.36
N VAL A 102 2.02 12.20 0.20
CA VAL A 102 3.12 12.91 0.89
C VAL A 102 3.79 13.88 -0.07
N ARG A 103 4.16 15.06 0.40
CA ARG A 103 4.89 16.05 -0.39
C ARG A 103 6.17 15.43 -0.97
N SER A 104 6.44 15.67 -2.24
CA SER A 104 7.46 14.92 -3.00
C SER A 104 8.87 15.04 -2.45
N ASP A 105 9.23 16.20 -1.89
CA ASP A 105 10.53 16.47 -1.23
C ASP A 105 10.70 15.74 0.12
N LEU A 106 9.61 15.22 0.69
CA LEU A 106 9.60 14.38 1.89
C LEU A 106 9.55 12.89 1.56
N THR A 107 9.79 12.53 0.29
CA THR A 107 9.84 11.13 -0.17
C THR A 107 11.21 10.81 -0.74
N ASP A 108 11.63 9.55 -0.58
CA ASP A 108 12.85 9.02 -1.17
C ASP A 108 12.52 7.85 -2.11
N GLN A 109 13.47 7.50 -2.99
CA GLN A 109 13.32 6.38 -3.91
C GLN A 109 13.39 5.05 -3.18
N CYS A 110 12.58 4.10 -3.64
CA CYS A 110 12.60 2.72 -3.15
C CYS A 110 12.64 1.74 -4.33
N GLU A 111 13.08 0.53 -4.04
CA GLU A 111 13.12 -0.57 -4.99
C GLU A 111 12.37 -1.78 -4.45
N ALA A 112 11.84 -2.60 -5.35
CA ALA A 112 11.26 -3.89 -5.00
C ALA A 112 12.35 -4.77 -4.35
N HIS A 113 12.01 -5.37 -3.21
CA HIS A 113 12.96 -6.16 -2.43
C HIS A 113 12.62 -7.64 -2.43
N THR A 114 11.50 -8.03 -1.85
CA THR A 114 11.12 -9.44 -1.70
C THR A 114 9.71 -9.65 -2.21
N TRP A 115 9.53 -10.68 -3.05
CA TRP A 115 8.19 -11.09 -3.47
C TRP A 115 7.39 -11.52 -2.26
N THR A 116 6.24 -10.88 -2.05
CA THR A 116 5.37 -11.14 -0.90
C THR A 116 4.18 -12.00 -1.30
N TRP A 117 3.54 -11.66 -2.43
CA TRP A 117 2.32 -12.33 -2.87
C TRP A 117 2.04 -12.12 -4.36
N GLY A 118 1.30 -13.06 -4.94
CA GLY A 118 0.68 -12.97 -6.26
C GLY A 118 -0.39 -14.07 -6.38
N PRO A 119 -1.17 -14.12 -7.48
CA PRO A 119 -2.17 -15.16 -7.69
C PRO A 119 -1.60 -16.59 -7.75
N GLY A 120 -0.34 -16.72 -8.18
CA GLY A 120 0.40 -17.99 -8.23
C GLY A 120 1.18 -18.32 -6.95
N ASN A 121 1.92 -19.42 -6.98
CA ASN A 121 2.77 -19.85 -5.87
C ASN A 121 4.16 -19.17 -5.88
N THR A 122 4.51 -18.51 -6.98
CA THR A 122 5.77 -17.81 -7.23
C THR A 122 5.47 -16.51 -7.97
N SER A 123 6.48 -15.66 -8.10
CA SER A 123 6.38 -14.48 -8.95
C SER A 123 6.17 -14.88 -10.41
N ASP A 124 5.28 -14.16 -11.10
CA ASP A 124 5.03 -14.32 -12.54
C ASP A 124 5.38 -13.01 -13.26
N ALA A 125 6.37 -13.02 -14.13
CA ALA A 125 6.81 -11.82 -14.85
C ALA A 125 5.70 -11.18 -15.70
N ASN A 126 4.69 -11.96 -16.11
CA ASN A 126 3.55 -11.48 -16.90
C ASN A 126 2.29 -11.28 -16.03
N GLY A 127 2.40 -11.53 -14.73
CA GLY A 127 1.28 -11.55 -13.79
C GLY A 127 1.33 -10.43 -12.77
N PHE A 128 0.28 -10.36 -11.95
CA PHE A 128 0.24 -9.43 -10.83
C PHE A 128 1.13 -9.92 -9.69
N ASN A 129 2.04 -9.06 -9.24
CA ASN A 129 2.93 -9.34 -8.12
C ASN A 129 2.92 -8.19 -7.12
N VAL A 130 3.08 -8.58 -5.87
CA VAL A 130 3.20 -7.67 -4.74
C VAL A 130 4.55 -7.91 -4.08
N TYR A 131 5.34 -6.84 -4.00
CA TYR A 131 6.67 -6.87 -3.40
C TYR A 131 6.70 -6.02 -2.14
N SER A 132 7.53 -6.44 -1.19
CA SER A 132 8.02 -5.55 -0.14
C SER A 132 8.99 -4.54 -0.75
N LEU A 133 9.04 -3.34 -0.17
CA LEU A 133 9.94 -2.28 -0.61
C LEU A 133 11.08 -2.08 0.36
N ARG A 134 12.23 -1.70 -0.18
CA ARG A 134 13.34 -1.15 0.61
C ARG A 134 13.80 0.19 0.04
N PRO A 135 14.34 1.09 0.86
CA PRO A 135 14.98 2.32 0.37
C PRO A 135 16.09 2.00 -0.63
N SER A 136 16.16 2.75 -1.72
CA SER A 136 17.23 2.63 -2.72
C SER A 136 18.54 3.21 -2.17
N ASN A 137 18.46 4.39 -1.56
CA ASN A 137 19.56 4.99 -0.83
C ASN A 137 19.67 4.39 0.58
N ARG A 138 20.86 3.92 0.96
CA ARG A 138 21.11 3.17 2.20
C ARG A 138 22.47 3.54 2.77
N GLY A 139 22.58 3.53 4.10
CA GLY A 139 23.82 3.81 4.81
C GLY A 139 23.59 4.78 5.97
N ILE A 140 24.65 5.11 6.71
CA ILE A 140 24.58 5.96 7.91
C ILE A 140 24.19 7.42 7.61
N GLN A 141 24.25 7.82 6.33
CA GLN A 141 23.87 9.14 5.85
C GLN A 141 22.48 9.15 5.18
N ALA A 142 21.82 7.99 5.05
CA ALA A 142 20.49 7.91 4.47
C ALA A 142 19.46 8.44 5.46
N MET A 143 18.64 9.39 5.01
CA MET A 143 17.62 10.05 5.83
C MET A 143 16.22 9.43 5.68
N GLY A 144 16.04 8.54 4.70
CA GLY A 144 14.77 7.89 4.40
C GLY A 144 14.44 6.74 5.36
N VAL A 145 13.16 6.58 5.68
CA VAL A 145 12.64 5.46 6.48
C VAL A 145 11.72 4.60 5.61
N SER A 146 11.83 3.27 5.73
CA SER A 146 10.87 2.37 5.08
C SER A 146 9.50 2.49 5.73
N VAL A 147 8.50 2.92 4.95
CA VAL A 147 7.09 2.99 5.36
C VAL A 147 6.45 1.62 5.56
N GLY A 148 7.14 0.54 5.17
CA GLY A 148 6.65 -0.82 5.36
C GLY A 148 5.44 -1.17 4.49
N THR A 149 5.30 -0.48 3.37
CA THR A 149 4.24 -0.66 2.37
C THR A 149 4.58 -1.74 1.35
N PHE A 150 3.62 -2.03 0.47
CA PHE A 150 3.82 -2.83 -0.71
C PHE A 150 3.45 -2.03 -1.96
N MET A 151 4.10 -2.36 -3.07
CA MET A 151 3.75 -1.81 -4.38
C MET A 151 3.49 -2.94 -5.36
N TYR A 152 2.52 -2.67 -6.22
CA TYR A 152 2.45 -3.27 -7.53
C TYR A 152 3.71 -2.91 -8.34
N TRP A 153 4.28 -3.90 -9.02
CA TRP A 153 5.39 -3.72 -9.94
C TRP A 153 5.09 -4.53 -11.20
N GLN A 154 5.20 -3.88 -12.36
CA GLN A 154 5.07 -4.47 -13.69
C GLN A 154 6.39 -4.31 -14.43
#